data_AF-A0A4R6QWD1-F1
#
_entry.id   AF-A0A4R6QWD1-F1
#
_cell.length_a   1.000
_cell.length_b   1.000
_cell.length_c   1.000
_cell.angle_alpha   90.00
_cell.angle_beta   90.00
_cell.angle_gamma   90.00
#
_symmetry.space_group_name_H-M   'P 1'
#
loop_
_entity.id
_entity.type
_entity.pdbx_description
1 polymer ?
#
loop_
_entity_poly.entity_id
_entity_poly.type
_entity_poly.pdbx_seq_one_letter_code
_entity_poly.pdbx_strand_id
1 'polypeptide(L)'
;MTPQPSYRILRAAWIMARAFTPHLVLAPLALPWTLLSVVPGTLRCGLYLDPTRTGMVMLYRSNPILDVLVLFPVMMVAFAAYFGAASALMSLAGWLALSLPAVTLMFMVGLLFLLPRGGGSLFPWGPETPKGQRWEVAGLAQLPGTRLTGIQLALRVLGTVPPAGAVVVATANSADLYRQYQAFGFTGGPKHRVHRVIT
;
A
#
# COMPACT_ATOMS: atom_id res chain seq x y z
N MET A 1 -2.06 0.85 25.21
CA MET A 1 -0.75 0.49 24.63
C MET A 1 -0.61 1.20 23.30
N THR A 2 0.43 2.03 23.16
CA THR A 2 0.77 2.69 21.89
C THR A 2 1.22 1.64 20.87
N PRO A 3 0.67 1.65 19.64
CA PRO A 3 1.08 0.73 18.60
C PRO A 3 2.53 1.01 18.20
N GLN A 4 3.36 -0.03 18.13
CA GLN A 4 4.76 0.08 17.71
C GLN A 4 4.91 -0.18 16.21
N PRO A 5 5.84 0.50 15.53
CA PRO A 5 6.21 0.18 14.16
C PRO A 5 6.69 -1.26 14.02
N SER A 6 6.37 -1.89 12.90
CA SER A 6 6.75 -3.25 12.55
C SER A 6 7.67 -3.26 11.33
N TYR A 7 8.75 -4.04 11.40
CA TYR A 7 9.67 -4.29 10.29
C TYR A 7 9.33 -5.56 9.51
N ARG A 8 8.18 -6.19 9.78
CA ARG A 8 7.77 -7.47 9.18
C ARG A 8 7.16 -7.29 7.79
N ILE A 9 7.98 -6.82 6.86
CA ILE A 9 7.62 -6.47 5.47
C ILE A 9 6.89 -7.62 4.77
N LEU A 10 7.44 -8.84 4.83
CA LEU A 10 6.85 -10.01 4.15
C LEU A 10 5.43 -10.31 4.64
N ARG A 11 5.18 -10.17 5.95
CA ARG A 11 3.86 -10.43 6.53
C ARG A 11 2.87 -9.34 6.14
N ALA A 12 3.28 -8.07 6.18
CA ALA A 12 2.43 -6.95 5.75
C ALA A 12 2.04 -7.08 4.28
N ALA A 13 3.02 -7.32 3.40
CA ALA A 13 2.77 -7.55 1.99
C ALA A 13 1.80 -8.72 1.75
N TRP A 14 1.96 -9.84 2.47
CA TRP A 14 1.02 -10.95 2.37
C TRP A 14 -0.41 -10.61 2.83
N ILE A 15 -0.56 -9.87 3.94
CA ILE A 15 -1.88 -9.40 4.39
C ILE A 15 -2.52 -8.53 3.31
N MET A 16 -1.75 -7.59 2.76
CA MET A 16 -2.19 -6.69 1.70
C MET A 16 -2.59 -7.46 0.42
N ALA A 17 -1.76 -8.40 -0.01
CA ALA A 17 -2.03 -9.23 -1.19
C ALA A 17 -3.30 -10.07 -1.02
N ARG A 18 -3.50 -10.66 0.17
CA ARG A 18 -4.71 -11.44 0.50
C ARG A 18 -5.96 -10.58 0.67
N ALA A 19 -5.81 -9.33 1.08
CA ALA A 19 -6.93 -8.41 1.24
C ALA A 19 -7.46 -7.90 -0.11
N PHE A 20 -6.55 -7.62 -1.05
CA PHE A 20 -6.90 -7.06 -2.36
C PHE A 20 -7.18 -8.08 -3.45
N THR A 21 -6.84 -9.35 -3.21
CA THR A 21 -7.09 -10.42 -4.18
C THR A 21 -8.28 -11.29 -3.77
N PRO A 22 -9.30 -11.47 -4.64
CA PRO A 22 -10.52 -12.23 -4.30
C PRO A 22 -10.25 -13.73 -4.11
N HIS A 23 -9.26 -14.28 -4.81
CA HIS A 23 -8.94 -15.71 -4.77
C HIS A 23 -7.56 -15.96 -4.13
N LEU A 24 -7.51 -16.96 -3.24
CA LEU A 24 -6.27 -17.39 -2.58
C LEU A 24 -5.14 -17.69 -3.58
N VAL A 25 -5.49 -18.38 -4.67
CA VAL A 25 -4.55 -18.85 -5.69
C VAL A 25 -3.88 -17.70 -6.45
N LEU A 26 -4.56 -16.56 -6.57
CA LEU A 26 -4.04 -15.40 -7.30
C LEU A 26 -3.26 -14.44 -6.40
N ALA A 27 -3.41 -14.52 -5.07
CA ALA A 27 -2.73 -13.62 -4.13
C ALA A 27 -1.20 -13.61 -4.26
N PRO A 28 -0.51 -14.74 -4.57
CA PRO A 28 0.92 -14.73 -4.83
C PRO A 28 1.35 -13.83 -6.00
N LEU A 29 0.47 -13.59 -6.98
CA LEU A 29 0.78 -12.70 -8.11
C LEU A 29 0.86 -11.23 -7.69
N ALA A 30 0.09 -10.84 -6.67
CA ALA A 30 0.08 -9.47 -6.13
C ALA A 30 1.23 -9.22 -5.14
N LEU A 31 1.81 -10.27 -4.55
CA LEU A 31 2.89 -10.16 -3.55
C LEU A 31 4.03 -9.21 -3.95
N PRO A 32 4.61 -9.28 -5.15
CA PRO A 32 5.74 -8.45 -5.59
C PRO A 32 5.41 -6.96 -5.52
N TRP A 33 4.20 -6.59 -5.95
CA TRP A 33 3.74 -5.21 -5.91
C TRP A 33 3.39 -4.76 -4.50
N THR A 34 2.77 -5.64 -3.70
CA THR A 34 2.51 -5.30 -2.28
C THR A 34 3.78 -5.19 -1.46
N LEU A 35 4.82 -5.96 -1.79
CA LEU A 35 6.15 -5.81 -1.20
C LEU A 35 6.72 -4.44 -1.51
N LEU A 36 6.67 -4.04 -2.78
CA LEU A 36 7.12 -2.71 -3.20
C LEU A 36 6.32 -1.60 -2.50
N SER A 37 5.00 -1.75 -2.36
CA SER A 37 4.16 -0.72 -1.74
C SER A 37 4.37 -0.55 -0.23
N VAL A 38 4.80 -1.60 0.48
CA VAL A 38 5.04 -1.50 1.94
C VAL A 38 6.44 -0.97 2.28
N VAL A 39 7.37 -0.91 1.31
CA VAL A 39 8.75 -0.45 1.53
C VAL A 39 8.80 0.97 2.09
N PRO A 40 8.14 1.99 1.49
CA PRO A 40 8.26 3.35 1.99
C PRO A 40 7.65 3.50 3.38
N GLY A 41 6.51 2.84 3.63
CA GLY A 41 5.89 2.81 4.95
C GLY A 41 6.78 2.14 6.00
N THR A 42 7.53 1.10 5.64
CA THR A 42 8.42 0.42 6.58
C THR A 42 9.67 1.26 6.88
N LEU A 43 10.32 1.83 5.85
CA LEU A 43 11.52 2.65 6.03
C LEU A 43 11.25 3.92 6.85
N ARG A 44 10.02 4.44 6.80
CA ARG A 44 9.57 5.60 7.60
C ARG A 44 9.03 5.23 8.97
N CYS A 45 9.17 3.96 9.40
CA CYS A 45 8.59 3.46 10.65
C CYS A 45 7.07 3.68 10.75
N GLY A 46 6.37 3.70 9.61
CA GLY A 46 4.94 3.92 9.51
C GLY A 46 4.12 2.64 9.29
N LEU A 47 4.75 1.48 9.21
CA LEU A 47 4.05 0.19 9.11
C LEU A 47 3.69 -0.31 10.51
N TYR A 48 2.42 -0.59 10.75
CA TYR A 48 1.91 -1.14 11.99
C TYR A 48 1.18 -2.46 11.71
N LEU A 49 1.42 -3.45 12.56
CA LEU A 49 0.71 -4.73 12.54
C LEU A 49 -0.04 -4.91 13.85
N ASP A 50 -1.22 -5.53 13.78
CA ASP A 50 -1.91 -5.94 14.99
C ASP A 50 -1.16 -7.12 15.66
N PRO A 51 -1.34 -7.35 16.98
CA PRO A 51 -0.67 -8.45 17.69
C PRO A 51 -0.89 -9.85 17.07
N THR A 52 -2.08 -10.09 16.50
CA THR A 52 -2.45 -11.34 15.82
C THR A 52 -1.90 -11.44 14.40
N ARG A 53 -1.32 -10.35 13.88
CA ARG A 53 -0.70 -10.24 12.55
C ARG A 53 -1.69 -10.59 11.44
N THR A 54 -2.95 -10.22 11.61
CA THR A 54 -3.99 -10.37 10.58
C THR A 54 -4.42 -9.02 10.01
N GLY A 55 -4.22 -7.93 10.75
CA GLY A 55 -4.47 -6.56 10.30
C GLY A 55 -3.18 -5.76 10.18
N MET A 56 -3.16 -4.83 9.23
CA MET A 56 -2.07 -3.87 9.03
C MET A 56 -2.58 -2.47 8.72
N VAL A 57 -1.78 -1.48 9.11
CA VAL A 57 -1.98 -0.07 8.81
C VAL A 57 -0.63 0.52 8.41
N MET A 58 -0.58 1.27 7.32
CA MET A 58 0.53 2.13 6.98
C MET A 58 0.11 3.57 7.19
N LEU A 59 0.70 4.20 8.20
CA LEU A 59 0.51 5.61 8.51
C LEU A 59 1.88 6.28 8.69
N TYR A 60 2.20 7.21 7.81
CA TYR A 60 3.45 7.97 7.87
C TYR A 60 3.27 9.39 7.36
N ARG A 61 4.23 10.26 7.66
CA ARG A 61 4.26 11.62 7.12
C ARG A 61 4.41 11.56 5.60
N SER A 62 3.49 12.19 4.87
CA SER A 62 3.47 12.12 3.41
C SER A 62 4.63 12.93 2.83
N ASN A 63 5.45 12.27 2.00
CA ASN A 63 6.54 12.88 1.27
C ASN A 63 6.77 12.12 -0.05
N PRO A 64 6.08 12.49 -1.14
CA PRO A 64 6.15 11.75 -2.39
C PRO A 64 7.55 11.77 -3.02
N ILE A 65 8.33 12.83 -2.79
CA ILE A 65 9.71 12.93 -3.28
C ILE A 65 10.56 11.84 -2.65
N LEU A 66 10.44 11.67 -1.33
CA LEU A 66 11.15 10.62 -0.63
C LEU A 66 10.62 9.22 -1.02
N ASP A 67 9.35 9.07 -1.41
CA ASP A 67 8.82 7.79 -1.91
C ASP A 67 9.47 7.43 -3.25
N VAL A 68 9.61 8.41 -4.16
CA VAL A 68 10.32 8.24 -5.43
C VAL A 68 11.79 7.93 -5.20
N LEU A 69 12.48 8.67 -4.33
CA LEU A 69 13.90 8.44 -4.03
C LEU A 69 14.17 7.06 -3.43
N VAL A 70 13.23 6.52 -2.65
CA VAL A 70 13.32 5.17 -2.07
C VAL A 70 13.01 4.08 -3.10
N LEU A 71 11.96 4.27 -3.91
CA LEU A 71 11.51 3.24 -4.84
C LEU A 71 12.36 3.20 -6.11
N PHE A 72 12.94 4.31 -6.55
CA PHE A 72 13.70 4.39 -7.78
C PHE A 72 14.92 3.44 -7.81
N PRO A 73 15.80 3.40 -6.80
CA PRO A 73 16.91 2.45 -6.77
C PRO A 73 16.45 0.99 -6.79
N VAL A 74 15.38 0.67 -6.05
CA VAL A 74 14.80 -0.69 -6.02
C VAL A 74 14.31 -1.09 -7.40
N MET A 75 13.63 -0.18 -8.09
CA MET A 75 13.18 -0.39 -9.47
C MET A 75 14.37 -0.55 -10.43
N MET A 76 15.42 0.26 -10.31
CA MET A 76 16.63 0.14 -11.14
C MET A 76 17.31 -1.22 -10.98
N VAL A 77 17.46 -1.69 -9.73
CA VAL A 77 18.02 -3.02 -9.47
C VAL A 77 17.14 -4.13 -10.05
N ALA A 78 15.82 -4.04 -9.89
CA ALA A 78 14.88 -5.01 -10.45
C ALA A 78 14.91 -5.04 -11.99
N PHE A 79 14.96 -3.87 -12.64
CA PHE A 79 15.11 -3.77 -14.09
C PHE A 79 16.45 -4.33 -14.57
N ALA A 80 17.55 -3.99 -13.91
CA ALA A 80 18.87 -4.52 -14.26
C ALA A 80 18.91 -6.05 -14.13
N ALA A 81 18.34 -6.61 -13.05
CA ALA A 81 18.23 -8.05 -12.86
C ALA A 81 17.37 -8.71 -13.95
N TYR A 82 16.25 -8.09 -14.32
CA TYR A 82 15.37 -8.58 -15.38
C TYR A 82 16.08 -8.63 -16.74
N PHE A 83 16.70 -7.52 -17.16
CA PHE A 83 17.41 -7.46 -18.44
C PHE A 83 18.68 -8.31 -18.46
N GLY A 84 19.39 -8.40 -17.33
CA GLY A 84 20.53 -9.30 -17.17
C GLY A 84 20.11 -10.77 -17.33
N ALA A 85 19.01 -11.17 -16.68
CA ALA A 85 18.45 -12.51 -16.85
C ALA A 85 17.99 -12.77 -18.29
N ALA A 86 17.36 -11.79 -18.94
CA ALA A 86 16.95 -11.89 -20.35
C ALA A 86 18.14 -12.12 -21.28
N SER A 87 19.21 -11.33 -21.11
CA SER A 87 20.43 -11.47 -21.89
C SER A 87 21.10 -12.83 -21.67
N ALA A 88 21.24 -13.26 -20.40
CA ALA A 88 21.83 -14.54 -20.06
C ALA A 88 21.03 -15.73 -20.63
N LEU A 89 19.69 -15.71 -20.51
CA LEU A 89 18.83 -16.75 -21.08
C LEU A 89 18.89 -16.77 -22.60
N MET A 90 18.96 -15.61 -23.26
CA MET A 90 19.15 -15.55 -24.72
C MET A 90 20.46 -16.19 -25.17
N SER A 91 21.54 -15.98 -24.43
CA SER A 91 22.85 -16.58 -24.73
C SER A 91 22.94 -18.08 -24.45
N LEU A 92 22.20 -18.59 -23.45
CA LEU A 92 22.20 -20.02 -23.08
C LEU A 92 21.22 -20.84 -23.93
N ALA A 93 19.99 -20.35 -24.06
CA ALA A 93 18.91 -21.03 -24.76
C ALA A 93 17.80 -20.00 -25.08
N GLY A 94 17.87 -19.40 -26.27
CA GLY A 94 16.94 -18.32 -26.67
C GLY A 94 15.45 -18.64 -26.53
N TRP A 95 15.07 -19.91 -26.60
CA TRP A 95 13.68 -20.34 -26.36
C TRP A 95 13.24 -20.17 -24.89
N LEU A 96 14.15 -20.29 -23.91
CA LEU A 96 13.83 -20.03 -22.49
C LEU A 96 13.55 -18.55 -22.26
N ALA A 97 14.16 -17.63 -23.00
CA ALA A 97 13.87 -16.22 -22.86
C ALA A 97 12.44 -15.85 -23.30
N LEU A 98 11.73 -16.74 -24.01
CA LEU A 98 10.28 -16.61 -24.27
C LEU A 98 9.43 -16.77 -23.00
N SER A 99 9.98 -17.34 -21.91
CA SER A 99 9.27 -17.43 -20.64
C SER A 99 9.20 -16.08 -19.91
N LEU A 100 10.12 -15.14 -20.19
CA LEU A 100 10.18 -13.84 -19.51
C LEU A 100 8.96 -12.97 -19.80
N PRO A 101 8.47 -12.83 -21.05
CA PRO A 101 7.18 -12.20 -21.32
C PRO A 101 6.02 -12.82 -20.54
N ALA A 102 5.96 -14.16 -20.44
CA ALA A 102 4.90 -14.85 -19.70
C ALA A 102 4.96 -14.55 -18.20
N VAL A 103 6.16 -14.58 -17.62
CA VAL A 103 6.42 -14.20 -16.23
C VAL A 103 6.05 -12.74 -15.99
N THR A 104 6.45 -11.82 -16.87
CA THR A 104 6.09 -10.40 -16.81
C THR A 104 4.58 -10.22 -16.85
N LEU A 105 3.88 -10.93 -17.74
CA LEU A 105 2.43 -10.88 -17.82
C LEU A 105 1.78 -11.35 -16.52
N MET A 106 2.27 -12.44 -15.92
CA MET A 106 1.79 -12.91 -14.61
C MET A 106 1.99 -11.87 -13.51
N PHE A 107 3.13 -11.19 -13.47
CA PHE A 107 3.36 -10.08 -12.54
C PHE A 107 2.37 -8.93 -12.80
N MET A 108 2.15 -8.54 -14.07
CA MET A 108 1.21 -7.46 -14.42
C MET A 108 -0.22 -7.78 -14.01
N VAL A 109 -0.66 -9.04 -14.11
CA VAL A 109 -1.97 -9.46 -13.61
C VAL A 109 -2.11 -9.20 -12.10
N GLY A 110 -1.03 -9.41 -11.34
CA GLY A 110 -0.98 -9.07 -9.92
C GLY A 110 -1.23 -7.58 -9.63
N LEU A 111 -0.69 -6.69 -10.48
CA LEU A 111 -0.85 -5.23 -10.35
C LEU A 111 -2.31 -4.80 -10.49
N LEU A 112 -3.10 -5.48 -11.33
CA LEU A 112 -4.52 -5.18 -11.55
C LEU A 112 -5.37 -5.29 -10.29
N PHE A 113 -4.91 -6.04 -9.27
CA PHE A 113 -5.60 -6.14 -7.98
C PHE A 113 -5.33 -4.95 -7.05
N LEU A 114 -4.26 -4.20 -7.30
CA LEU A 114 -3.86 -3.05 -6.46
C LEU A 114 -4.24 -1.70 -7.06
N LEU A 115 -4.53 -1.66 -8.36
CA LEU A 115 -4.94 -0.42 -9.02
C LEU A 115 -6.25 0.13 -8.41
N PRO A 116 -6.35 1.45 -8.19
CA PRO A 116 -7.57 2.06 -7.71
C PRO A 116 -8.75 1.71 -8.62
N ARG A 117 -9.82 1.19 -8.04
CA ARG A 117 -11.06 0.91 -8.77
C ARG A 117 -12.01 2.09 -8.63
N GLY A 118 -12.77 2.37 -9.68
CA GLY A 118 -13.89 3.32 -9.61
C GLY A 118 -13.53 4.76 -9.23
N GLY A 119 -12.41 5.31 -9.73
CA GLY A 119 -12.15 6.77 -9.67
C GLY A 119 -11.27 7.28 -8.52
N GLY A 120 -10.64 6.39 -7.76
CA GLY A 120 -9.65 6.76 -6.73
C GLY A 120 -8.37 7.40 -7.33
N SER A 121 -7.84 8.44 -6.68
CA SER A 121 -6.58 9.09 -7.10
C SER A 121 -5.32 8.41 -6.55
N LEU A 122 -4.27 8.34 -7.37
CA LEU A 122 -2.92 7.96 -6.93
C LEU A 122 -2.31 8.93 -5.91
N PHE A 123 -2.81 10.18 -5.86
CA PHE A 123 -2.39 11.17 -4.88
C PHE A 123 -3.52 11.37 -3.84
N PRO A 124 -3.25 11.18 -2.54
CA PRO A 124 -4.27 11.26 -1.51
C PRO A 124 -4.67 12.67 -1.10
N TRP A 125 -4.10 13.71 -1.72
CA TRP A 125 -4.46 15.11 -1.47
C TRP A 125 -4.68 15.89 -2.77
N GLY A 126 -5.42 16.98 -2.65
CA GLY A 126 -5.70 17.93 -3.72
C GLY A 126 -5.89 19.35 -3.20
N PRO A 127 -6.38 20.27 -4.06
CA PRO A 127 -6.72 21.64 -3.68
C PRO A 127 -7.72 21.73 -2.51
N GLU A 128 -8.59 20.73 -2.40
CA GLU A 128 -9.58 20.57 -1.33
C GLU A 128 -8.98 20.22 0.03
N THR A 129 -7.75 19.71 0.07
CA THR A 129 -7.12 19.21 1.28
C THR A 129 -6.47 20.37 2.05
N PRO A 130 -6.78 20.56 3.36
CA PRO A 130 -6.17 21.60 4.17
C PRO A 130 -4.64 21.61 4.08
N LYS A 131 -4.06 22.82 4.18
CA LYS A 131 -2.61 23.01 4.29
C LYS A 131 -2.17 22.60 5.69
N GLY A 132 -0.98 22.01 5.81
CA GLY A 132 -0.43 21.58 7.10
C GLY A 132 0.48 20.36 6.99
N GLN A 133 0.85 19.79 8.13
CA GLN A 133 1.60 18.54 8.17
C GLN A 133 0.69 17.38 7.77
N ARG A 134 0.93 16.82 6.60
CA ARG A 134 0.12 15.73 6.03
C ARG A 134 0.65 14.37 6.46
N TRP A 135 -0.26 13.54 6.95
CA TRP A 135 -0.02 12.15 7.31
C TRP A 135 -0.90 11.27 6.44
N GLU A 136 -0.33 10.26 5.83
CA GLU A 136 -1.02 9.46 4.82
C GLU A 136 -1.34 8.07 5.36
N VAL A 137 -2.61 7.68 5.28
CA VAL A 137 -3.02 6.28 5.41
C VAL A 137 -2.82 5.62 4.06
N ALA A 138 -1.58 5.21 3.79
CA ALA A 138 -1.17 4.64 2.50
C ALA A 138 -1.64 3.19 2.31
N GLY A 139 -2.01 2.51 3.39
CA GLY A 139 -2.52 1.15 3.34
C GLY A 139 -3.29 0.77 4.58
N LEU A 140 -4.46 0.21 4.38
CA LEU A 140 -5.29 -0.40 5.42
C LEU A 140 -5.75 -1.74 4.87
N ALA A 141 -5.28 -2.83 5.48
CA ALA A 141 -5.59 -4.16 4.99
C ALA A 141 -5.76 -5.14 6.16
N GLN A 142 -6.59 -6.15 5.95
CA GLN A 142 -6.75 -7.25 6.87
C GLN A 142 -6.98 -8.56 6.10
N LEU A 143 -6.61 -9.67 6.71
CA LEU A 143 -6.86 -10.98 6.12
C LEU A 143 -8.37 -11.26 6.01
N PRO A 144 -8.83 -11.90 4.92
CA PRO A 144 -10.22 -12.31 4.80
C PRO A 144 -10.65 -13.23 5.94
N GLY A 145 -11.87 -13.06 6.44
CA GLY A 145 -12.44 -13.90 7.50
C GLY A 145 -11.92 -13.62 8.92
N THR A 146 -11.11 -12.57 9.12
CA THR A 146 -10.67 -12.19 10.46
C THR A 146 -11.57 -11.15 11.09
N ARG A 147 -11.46 -10.99 12.42
CA ARG A 147 -12.10 -9.88 13.15
C ARG A 147 -11.63 -8.53 12.57
N LEU A 148 -12.30 -7.44 12.94
CA LEU A 148 -12.04 -6.05 12.51
C LEU A 148 -10.67 -5.50 12.98
N THR A 149 -9.61 -6.31 12.98
CA THR A 149 -8.30 -5.99 13.54
C THR A 149 -7.62 -4.85 12.79
N GLY A 150 -7.78 -4.78 11.46
CA GLY A 150 -7.24 -3.68 10.65
C GLY A 150 -7.84 -2.34 11.04
N ILE A 151 -9.17 -2.27 11.16
CA ILE A 151 -9.88 -1.04 11.54
C ILE A 151 -9.57 -0.66 12.99
N GLN A 152 -9.58 -1.62 13.92
CA GLN A 152 -9.23 -1.36 15.32
C GLN A 152 -7.79 -0.85 15.46
N LEU A 153 -6.85 -1.41 14.70
CA LEU A 153 -5.48 -0.92 14.62
C LEU A 153 -5.43 0.50 14.04
N ALA A 154 -6.18 0.77 12.97
CA ALA A 154 -6.21 2.08 12.32
C ALA A 154 -6.70 3.17 13.27
N LEU A 155 -7.82 2.92 13.96
CA LEU A 155 -8.37 3.86 14.95
C LEU A 155 -7.37 4.14 16.08
N ARG A 156 -6.67 3.09 16.54
CA ARG A 156 -5.65 3.25 17.59
C ARG A 156 -4.46 4.06 17.10
N VAL A 157 -3.92 3.73 15.93
CA VAL A 157 -2.76 4.40 15.32
C VAL A 157 -3.08 5.87 15.02
N LEU A 158 -4.26 6.16 14.46
CA LEU A 158 -4.73 7.52 14.17
C LEU A 158 -4.92 8.37 15.43
N GLY A 159 -5.33 7.76 16.54
CA GLY A 159 -5.51 8.46 17.81
C GLY A 159 -4.21 8.70 18.60
N THR A 160 -3.09 8.10 18.21
CA THR A 160 -1.85 8.17 19.02
C THR A 160 -0.60 8.65 18.26
N VAL A 161 -0.57 8.50 16.93
CA VAL A 161 0.66 8.73 16.15
C VAL A 161 0.75 10.14 15.57
N PRO A 162 -0.25 10.65 14.81
CA PRO A 162 -0.16 12.01 14.32
C PRO A 162 -0.29 13.01 15.47
N PRO A 163 0.46 14.13 15.45
CA PRO A 163 0.27 15.20 16.41
C PRO A 163 -1.05 15.92 16.20
N ALA A 164 -1.55 16.60 17.24
CA ALA A 164 -2.70 17.50 17.13
C ALA A 164 -2.45 18.57 16.06
N GLY A 165 -3.49 18.88 15.27
CA GLY A 165 -3.42 19.76 14.10
C GLY A 165 -2.86 19.11 12.83
N ALA A 166 -2.42 17.84 12.87
CA ALA A 166 -2.03 17.11 11.66
C ALA A 166 -3.24 16.84 10.75
N VAL A 167 -3.00 16.85 9.45
CA VAL A 167 -4.01 16.50 8.43
C VAL A 167 -3.76 15.07 7.98
N VAL A 168 -4.60 14.14 8.41
CA VAL A 168 -4.58 12.78 7.90
C VAL A 168 -5.29 12.73 6.57
N VAL A 169 -4.68 12.11 5.56
CA VAL A 169 -5.20 11.96 4.20
C VAL A 169 -5.22 10.50 3.79
N ALA A 170 -6.18 10.12 2.96
CA ALA A 170 -6.24 8.81 2.33
C ALA A 170 -6.98 8.90 0.99
N THR A 171 -6.81 7.88 0.14
CA THR A 171 -7.68 7.66 -1.02
C THR A 171 -8.48 6.38 -0.80
N ALA A 172 -9.79 6.43 -0.97
CA ALA A 172 -10.61 5.23 -1.00
C ALA A 172 -10.65 4.60 -2.40
N ASN A 173 -10.36 3.30 -2.47
CA ASN A 173 -10.40 2.52 -3.71
C ASN A 173 -11.81 2.05 -4.11
N SER A 174 -12.84 2.40 -3.35
CA SER A 174 -14.25 2.11 -3.67
C SER A 174 -15.17 3.14 -3.02
N ALA A 175 -16.38 3.29 -3.56
CA ALA A 175 -17.41 4.15 -2.98
C ALA A 175 -17.83 3.70 -1.57
N ASP A 176 -17.84 2.39 -1.30
CA ASP A 176 -18.14 1.85 0.02
C ASP A 176 -17.08 2.24 1.04
N LEU A 177 -15.80 2.09 0.68
CA LEU A 177 -14.70 2.49 1.54
C LEU A 177 -14.68 4.01 1.76
N TYR A 178 -15.03 4.79 0.73
CA TYR A 178 -15.19 6.24 0.84
C TYR A 178 -16.25 6.63 1.87
N ARG A 179 -17.43 5.99 1.81
CA ARG A 179 -18.51 6.17 2.80
C ARG A 179 -18.08 5.75 4.21
N GLN A 180 -17.32 4.66 4.33
CA GLN A 180 -16.78 4.22 5.62
C GLN A 180 -15.83 5.25 6.22
N TYR A 181 -14.90 5.81 5.43
CA TYR A 181 -14.03 6.88 5.91
C TYR A 181 -14.84 8.09 6.41
N GLN A 182 -15.91 8.47 5.70
CA GLN A 182 -16.80 9.54 6.14
C GLN A 182 -17.50 9.23 7.46
N ALA A 183 -17.97 7.99 7.64
CA ALA A 183 -18.55 7.54 8.91
C ALA A 183 -17.54 7.59 10.08
N PHE A 184 -16.24 7.48 9.80
CA PHE A 184 -15.16 7.65 10.78
C PHE A 184 -14.67 9.10 10.93
N GLY A 185 -15.46 10.08 10.46
CA GLY A 185 -15.20 11.51 10.63
C GLY A 185 -14.17 12.09 9.66
N PHE A 186 -13.91 11.43 8.54
CA PHE A 186 -13.16 12.05 7.45
C PHE A 186 -14.09 12.89 6.57
N THR A 187 -13.60 14.05 6.14
CA THR A 187 -14.22 14.87 5.11
C THR A 187 -13.88 14.28 3.74
N GLY A 188 -14.90 14.01 2.95
CA GLY A 188 -14.76 13.50 1.59
C GLY A 188 -14.52 14.61 0.56
N GLY A 189 -13.73 14.30 -0.48
CA GLY A 189 -13.42 15.17 -1.60
C GLY A 189 -13.47 14.44 -2.95
N PRO A 190 -13.18 15.15 -4.06
CA PRO A 190 -13.17 14.57 -5.40
C PRO A 190 -12.16 13.42 -5.53
N LYS A 191 -12.39 12.53 -6.50
CA LYS A 191 -11.55 11.35 -6.77
C LYS A 191 -11.38 10.42 -5.55
N HIS A 192 -12.42 10.33 -4.73
CA HIS A 192 -12.48 9.54 -3.50
C HIS A 192 -11.36 9.83 -2.49
N ARG A 193 -10.82 11.05 -2.52
CA ARG A 193 -9.88 11.51 -1.49
C ARG A 193 -10.65 11.83 -0.22
N VAL A 194 -10.05 11.52 0.91
CA VAL A 194 -10.61 11.80 2.22
C VAL A 194 -9.55 12.43 3.09
N HIS A 195 -9.95 13.37 3.94
CA HIS A 195 -9.04 14.00 4.89
C HIS A 195 -9.69 14.21 6.26
N ARG A 196 -8.89 14.21 7.31
CA ARG A 196 -9.34 14.48 8.68
C ARG A 196 -8.26 15.29 9.40
N VAL A 197 -8.65 16.35 10.09
CA VAL A 197 -7.76 17.08 10.99
C VAL A 197 -7.80 16.40 12.36
N ILE A 198 -6.63 16.09 12.91
CA ILE A 198 -6.51 15.53 14.25
C ILE A 198 -6.68 16.66 15.25
N THR A 199 -7.65 16.49 16.15
CA THR A 199 -7.96 17.39 17.26
C THR A 199 -7.22 16.96 18.51
#